data_AF-A0A842U1U2-F1
#
_entry.id   AF-A0A842U1U2-F1
#
_cell.length_a   1.000
_cell.length_b   1.000
_cell.length_c   1.000
_cell.angle_alpha   90.00
_cell.angle_beta   90.00
_cell.angle_gamma   90.00
#
_symmetry.space_group_name_H-M   'P 1'
#
loop_
_entity.id
_entity.type
_entity.pdbx_description
1 polymer ?
#
loop_
_entity_poly.entity_id
_entity_poly.type
_entity_poly.pdbx_seq_one_letter_code
_entity_poly.pdbx_strand_id
1 'polypeptide(L)' 'ENTEKAKNINEIITAIKNKKLVKTEWCGSTECEYWIKDKTEGAKIICIIDEKPKEKCSYCNKKSKHVVYIAKSY' A
#
# COMPACT_ATOMS: atom_id res chain seq x y z
N GLU A 1 2.18 -9.46 -15.95
CA GLU A 1 1.96 -9.37 -14.48
C GLU A 1 1.49 -7.96 -14.14
N ASN A 2 0.38 -7.81 -13.39
CA ASN A 2 -0.27 -6.50 -13.12
C ASN A 2 0.04 -5.93 -11.72
N THR A 3 1.07 -6.45 -11.06
CA THR A 3 1.40 -6.15 -9.67
C THR A 3 2.77 -5.44 -9.60
N GLU A 4 2.83 -4.27 -8.97
CA GLU A 4 4.09 -3.55 -8.69
C GLU A 4 4.38 -3.51 -7.20
N LYS A 5 5.65 -3.72 -6.83
CA LYS A 5 6.11 -3.54 -5.45
C LYS A 5 6.49 -2.09 -5.27
N ALA A 6 5.97 -1.45 -4.23
CA ALA A 6 6.25 -0.06 -3.96
C ALA A 6 6.76 0.10 -2.53
N LYS A 7 7.90 0.80 -2.40
CA LYS A 7 8.51 1.07 -1.09
C LYS A 7 8.18 2.45 -0.55
N ASN A 8 7.71 3.35 -1.42
CA ASN A 8 7.43 4.75 -1.10
C ASN A 8 6.04 5.15 -1.59
N ILE A 9 5.44 6.15 -0.93
CA ILE A 9 4.11 6.64 -1.30
C ILE A 9 4.02 7.15 -2.75
N ASN A 10 5.07 7.79 -3.28
CA ASN A 10 5.08 8.26 -4.66
C ASN A 10 4.96 7.13 -5.68
N GLU A 11 5.63 6.00 -5.44
CA GLU A 11 5.52 4.82 -6.30
C GLU A 11 4.11 4.23 -6.23
N ILE A 12 3.51 4.23 -5.04
CA ILE A 12 2.14 3.77 -4.84
C ILE A 12 1.17 4.65 -5.62
N ILE A 13 1.27 5.97 -5.50
CA ILE A 13 0.43 6.92 -6.25
C ILE A 13 0.60 6.72 -7.76
N THR A 14 1.83 6.56 -8.22
CA THR A 14 2.15 6.38 -9.65
C THR A 14 1.55 5.07 -10.17
N ALA A 15 1.75 3.96 -9.45
CA ALA A 15 1.22 2.66 -9.84
C ALA A 15 -0.33 2.63 -9.80
N ILE A 16 -0.95 3.28 -8.80
CA ILE A 16 -2.41 3.44 -8.75
C ILE A 16 -2.93 4.28 -9.91
N LYS A 17 -2.26 5.37 -10.28
CA LYS A 17 -2.60 6.16 -11.49
C LYS A 17 -2.48 5.34 -12.77
N ASN A 18 -1.51 4.43 -12.83
CA ASN A 18 -1.34 3.47 -13.91
C ASN A 18 -2.33 2.28 -13.85
N LYS A 19 -3.31 2.31 -12.94
CA LYS A 19 -4.31 1.23 -12.71
C LYS A 19 -3.68 -0.13 -12.40
N LYS A 20 -2.50 -0.12 -11.77
CA LYS A 20 -1.80 -1.32 -11.35
C LYS A 20 -2.06 -1.63 -9.89
N LEU A 21 -1.87 -2.90 -9.55
CA LEU A 21 -2.05 -3.43 -8.21
C LEU A 21 -0.75 -3.25 -7.43
N VAL A 22 -0.80 -2.62 -6.26
CA VAL A 22 0.42 -2.24 -5.53
C VAL A 22 0.63 -3.15 -4.34
N LYS A 23 1.74 -3.90 -4.32
CA LYS A 23 2.20 -4.66 -3.16
C LYS A 23 3.07 -3.77 -2.28
N THR A 24 2.67 -3.58 -1.03
CA THR A 24 3.45 -2.80 -0.07
C THR A 24 3.29 -3.35 1.34
N GLU A 25 4.11 -2.88 2.26
CA GLU A 25 4.13 -3.32 3.64
C GLU A 25 3.46 -2.28 4.54
N TRP A 26 2.54 -2.76 5.36
CA TRP A 26 1.67 -1.93 6.17
C TRP A 26 1.83 -2.24 7.66
N CYS A 27 1.81 -1.18 8.47
CA CYS A 27 1.95 -1.24 9.92
C CYS A 27 0.68 -1.68 10.65
N GLY A 28 -0.47 -1.75 9.97
CA GLY A 28 -1.76 -2.07 10.58
C GLY A 28 -2.43 -0.89 11.30
N SER A 29 -1.94 0.34 11.12
CA SER A 29 -2.53 1.54 11.72
C SER A 29 -3.58 2.15 10.79
N THR A 30 -4.78 2.41 11.34
CA THR A 30 -5.89 3.04 10.61
C THR A 30 -5.51 4.42 10.07
N GLU A 31 -4.70 5.19 10.80
CA GLU A 31 -4.17 6.48 10.32
C GLU A 31 -3.44 6.35 8.99
N CYS A 32 -2.61 5.30 8.82
CA CYS A 32 -1.92 5.07 7.55
C CYS A 32 -2.90 4.74 6.43
N GLU A 33 -3.98 4.01 6.71
CA GLU A 33 -5.02 3.73 5.71
C GLU A 33 -5.73 5.01 5.24
N TYR A 34 -6.11 5.89 6.18
CA TYR A 34 -6.68 7.18 5.83
C TYR A 34 -5.72 8.04 5.01
N TRP A 35 -4.44 8.05 5.40
CA TRP A 35 -3.41 8.79 4.67
C TRP A 35 -3.21 8.27 3.24
N ILE A 36 -3.27 6.95 3.05
CA ILE A 36 -3.25 6.31 1.73
C ILE A 36 -4.42 6.78 0.91
N LYS A 37 -5.63 6.67 1.46
CA LYS A 37 -6.87 7.01 0.76
C LYS A 37 -6.88 8.48 0.32
N ASP A 38 -6.43 9.38 1.19
CA ASP A 38 -6.29 10.81 0.88
C ASP A 38 -5.27 11.04 -0.25
N LYS A 39 -4.06 10.49 -0.12
CA LYS A 39 -2.95 10.71 -1.07
C LYS A 39 -3.14 10.06 -2.44
N THR A 40 -3.87 8.95 -2.49
CA THR A 40 -4.15 8.20 -3.72
C THR A 40 -5.52 8.53 -4.32
N GLU A 41 -6.21 9.52 -3.75
CA GLU A 41 -7.56 9.95 -4.15
C GLU A 41 -8.54 8.77 -4.22
N GLY A 42 -8.56 7.95 -3.16
CA GLY A 42 -9.53 6.86 -2.99
C GLY A 42 -9.01 5.45 -3.20
N ALA A 43 -7.69 5.21 -3.28
CA ALA A 43 -7.21 3.83 -3.21
C ALA A 43 -7.41 3.25 -1.81
N LYS A 44 -7.69 1.95 -1.77
CA LYS A 44 -7.92 1.20 -0.53
C LYS A 44 -7.07 -0.06 -0.53
N ILE A 45 -6.82 -0.56 0.67
CA ILE A 45 -6.27 -1.90 0.85
C ILE A 45 -7.36 -2.89 0.43
N ILE A 46 -7.08 -3.70 -0.58
CA ILE A 46 -8.02 -4.69 -1.12
C ILE A 46 -7.77 -6.08 -0.57
N CYS A 47 -6.54 -6.39 -0.19
CA CYS A 47 -6.17 -7.71 0.28
C CYS A 47 -4.97 -7.64 1.21
N ILE A 48 -5.00 -8.45 2.27
CA ILE A 48 -3.89 -8.63 3.19
C ILE A 48 -3.31 -10.01 2.89
N ILE A 49 -2.01 -10.06 2.65
CA ILE A 49 -1.27 -11.28 2.33
C ILE A 49 -0.70 -11.84 3.62
N ASP A 50 -0.85 -13.15 3.81
CA ASP A 50 -0.19 -13.90 4.88
C ASP A 50 1.30 -14.12 4.53
N GLU A 51 2.04 -13.02 4.40
CA GLU A 51 3.48 -13.01 4.12
C GLU A 51 4.18 -12.22 5.23
N LYS A 52 5.33 -12.72 5.69
CA LYS A 52 6.09 -12.03 6.75
C LYS A 52 6.65 -10.71 6.19
N PRO A 53 6.29 -9.56 6.78
CA PRO A 53 6.88 -8.28 6.40
C PRO A 53 8.39 -8.32 6.68
N LYS A 54 9.19 -7.82 5.75
CA LYS A 54 10.65 -7.80 5.85
C LYS A 54 11.18 -6.38 6.06
N GLU A 55 10.46 -5.39 5.54
CA GLU A 55 10.80 -3.99 5.57
C GLU A 55 9.85 -3.21 6.49
N LYS A 56 10.13 -1.91 6.62
CA LYS A 56 9.33 -0.96 7.38
C LYS A 56 8.14 -0.49 6.55
N CYS A 57 7.15 0.10 7.21
CA CYS A 57 5.95 0.54 6.55
C CYS A 57 6.29 1.70 5.60
N SER A 58 5.90 1.58 4.35
CA SER A 58 6.18 2.56 3.27
C SER A 58 5.59 3.96 3.51
N TYR A 59 4.79 4.12 4.57
CA TYR A 59 4.10 5.36 4.92
C TYR A 59 4.65 6.03 6.18
N CYS A 60 4.92 5.25 7.23
CA CYS A 60 5.29 5.79 8.53
C CYS A 60 6.66 5.32 9.02
N ASN A 61 7.37 4.49 8.25
CA ASN A 61 8.65 3.86 8.62
C ASN A 61 8.61 3.06 9.94
N LYS A 62 7.42 2.79 10.50
CA LYS A 62 7.26 1.90 11.65
C LYS A 62 7.40 0.44 11.21
N LYS A 63 7.55 -0.46 12.17
CA LYS A 63 7.62 -1.90 11.92
C LYS A 63 6.34 -2.37 11.22
N SER A 64 6.48 -2.90 10.01
CA SER A 64 5.37 -3.48 9.28
C SER A 64 4.89 -4.76 9.96
N LYS A 65 3.58 -4.97 9.94
CA LYS A 65 2.94 -6.18 10.50
C LYS A 65 2.36 -7.06 9.41
N HIS A 66 1.93 -6.44 8.31
CA HIS A 66 1.23 -7.12 7.24
C HIS A 66 1.76 -6.67 5.88
N VAL A 67 1.76 -7.57 4.91
CA VAL A 67 1.96 -7.21 3.51
C VAL A 67 0.57 -7.06 2.89
N VAL A 68 0.34 -5.97 2.18
CA VAL A 68 -0.98 -5.62 1.65
C VAL A 68 -0.92 -5.29 0.17
N TYR A 69 -2.04 -5.54 -0.49
CA TYR A 69 -2.33 -5.08 -1.83
C TYR A 69 -3.23 -3.86 -1.79
N ILE A 70 -2.83 -2.82 -2.50
CA ILE A 70 -3.56 -1.57 -2.64
C ILE A 70 -4.00 -1.44 -4.09
N ALA A 71 -5.27 -1.12 -4.28
CA ALA A 71 -5.84 -0.81 -5.58
C ALA A 71 -6.91 0.27 -5.44
N LYS A 72 -7.12 1.03 -6.52
CA LYS A 72 -8.24 1.95 -6.63
C LYS A 72 -9.41 1.21 -7.25
N SER A 73 -10.45 0.97 -6.44
CA SER A 73 -11.73 0.45 -6.94
C SER A 73 -12.52 1.65 -7.42
N TYR A 74 -12.77 1.69 -8.73
CA TYR A 74 -13.68 2.65 -9.34
C TYR A 74 -15.13 2.27 -9.08
#